data_AF-A0A2V9WF13-F1
#
_entry.id   AF-A0A2V9WF13-F1
#
_cell.length_a   1.000
_cell.length_b   1.000
_cell.length_c   1.000
_cell.angle_alpha   90.00
_cell.angle_beta   90.00
_cell.angle_gamma   90.00
#
_symmetry.space_group_name_H-M   'P 1'
#
loop_
_entity.id
_entity.type
_entity.pdbx_description
1 polymer ?
#
loop_
_entity_poly.entity_id
_entity_poly.type
_entity_poly.pdbx_seq_one_letter_code
_entity_poly.pdbx_strand_id
1 'polypeptide(L)'
;MVNARISDRSWPRYRRFHWALRKMLAHVEFFLAQTQEDSKRLQSIGAEAARVQVTGNLKFDVNLPTPPPIVDNLRRSLAKE
;
A
#
# COMPACT_ATOMS: atom_id res chain seq x y z
N MET A 1 -8.01 2.01 8.56
CA MET A 1 -6.70 1.56 8.02
C MET A 1 -5.88 2.76 7.56
N VAL A 2 -4.60 2.78 7.87
CA VAL A 2 -3.65 3.81 7.39
C VAL A 2 -2.85 3.20 6.23
N ASN A 3 -2.54 4.01 5.22
CA ASN A 3 -1.75 3.56 4.07
C ASN A 3 -0.29 3.40 4.51
N ALA A 4 0.23 2.18 4.57
CA ALA A 4 1.62 1.91 4.99
C ALA A 4 2.66 2.17 3.87
N ARG A 5 2.23 2.74 2.74
CA ARG A 5 3.07 3.05 1.58
C ARG A 5 4.09 4.14 1.93
N ILE A 6 5.37 3.85 1.71
CA ILE A 6 6.44 4.84 1.86
C ILE A 6 6.81 5.34 0.47
N SER A 7 6.55 6.61 0.17
CA SER A 7 6.86 7.21 -1.14
C SER A 7 8.36 7.44 -1.35
N ASP A 8 8.78 7.60 -2.60
CA ASP A 8 10.18 7.89 -2.98
C ASP A 8 10.70 9.17 -2.33
N ARG A 9 9.85 10.20 -2.30
CA ARG A 9 10.16 11.50 -1.67
C ARG A 9 10.42 11.38 -0.17
N SER A 10 9.72 10.47 0.51
CA SER A 10 9.88 10.24 1.95
C SER A 10 10.98 9.21 2.27
N TRP A 11 11.33 8.35 1.31
CA TRP A 11 12.20 7.21 1.51
C TRP A 11 13.56 7.54 2.14
N PRO A 12 14.31 8.57 1.69
CA PRO A 12 15.58 8.94 2.31
C PRO A 12 15.47 9.33 3.79
N ARG A 13 14.36 9.98 4.20
CA ARG A 13 14.15 10.36 5.60
C ARG A 13 13.88 9.14 6.46
N TYR A 14 13.03 8.23 5.97
CA TYR A 14 12.73 6.98 6.67
C TYR A 14 14.00 6.16 6.93
N ARG A 15 14.88 6.03 5.93
CA ARG A 15 16.18 5.38 6.11
C ARG A 15 17.07 6.06 7.17
N ARG A 16 17.10 7.40 7.19
CA ARG A 16 17.90 8.18 8.15
C ARG A 16 17.47 7.93 9.60
N PHE A 17 16.18 7.74 9.84
CA PHE A 17 15.61 7.51 11.17
C PHE A 17 15.24 6.05 11.43
N HIS A 18 15.79 5.09 10.67
CA HIS A 18 15.39 3.68 10.75
C HIS A 18 15.52 3.10 12.17
N TRP A 19 16.50 3.54 12.96
CA TRP A 19 16.69 3.07 14.34
C TRP A 19 15.51 3.44 15.26
N ALA A 20 14.93 4.63 15.07
CA ALA A 20 13.76 5.08 15.81
C ALA A 20 12.51 4.35 15.31
N LEU A 21 12.37 4.26 13.97
CA LEU A 21 11.26 3.57 13.33
C LEU A 21 11.23 2.09 13.71
N ARG A 22 12.36 1.39 13.76
CA ARG A 22 12.45 -0.01 14.20
C ARG A 22 11.78 -0.23 15.56
N LYS A 23 12.03 0.65 16.54
CA LYS A 23 11.40 0.53 17.87
C LYS A 23 9.89 0.72 17.79
N MET A 24 9.44 1.71 17.04
CA MET A 24 8.01 1.96 16.83
C MET A 24 7.32 0.78 16.12
N LEU A 25 7.95 0.23 15.08
CA LEU A 25 7.43 -0.86 14.27
C LEU A 25 7.39 -2.19 15.03
N ALA A 26 8.23 -2.38 16.04
CA ALA A 26 8.22 -3.58 16.88
C ALA A 26 6.90 -3.76 17.65
N HIS A 27 6.16 -2.67 17.89
CA HIS A 27 4.84 -2.70 18.53
C HIS A 27 3.69 -3.03 17.57
N VAL A 28 3.97 -3.16 16.27
CA VAL A 28 2.98 -3.58 15.28
C VAL A 28 3.07 -5.09 15.10
N GLU A 29 1.92 -5.74 15.20
CA GLU A 29 1.81 -7.19 15.07
C GLU A 29 1.88 -7.63 13.60
N PHE A 30 1.22 -6.91 12.70
CA PHE A 30 1.16 -7.27 11.29
C PHE A 30 1.08 -6.07 10.35
N PHE A 31 1.82 -6.14 9.25
CA PHE A 31 1.85 -5.14 8.18
C PHE A 31 1.27 -5.74 6.90
N LEU A 32 0.22 -5.10 6.38
CA LEU A 32 -0.41 -5.44 5.11
C LEU A 32 0.07 -4.46 4.04
N ALA A 33 1.14 -4.85 3.34
CA ALA A 33 1.74 -4.05 2.28
C ALA A 33 0.94 -4.15 0.98
N GLN A 34 0.82 -3.02 0.27
CA GLN A 34 0.13 -2.98 -1.01
C GLN A 34 0.96 -3.63 -2.13
N THR A 35 2.27 -3.40 -2.13
CA THR A 35 3.19 -3.88 -3.16
C THR A 35 4.41 -4.56 -2.56
N GLN A 36 5.16 -5.29 -3.39
CA GLN A 36 6.43 -5.88 -2.98
C GLN A 36 7.46 -4.81 -2.59
N GLU A 37 7.41 -3.64 -3.24
CA GLU A 37 8.30 -2.53 -2.90
C GLU A 37 8.00 -1.96 -1.51
N ASP A 38 6.73 -1.82 -1.16
CA ASP A 38 6.32 -1.37 0.18
C ASP A 38 6.81 -2.34 1.26
N SER A 39 6.68 -3.64 1.01
CA SER A 39 7.21 -4.68 1.90
C SER A 39 8.72 -4.54 2.11
N LYS A 40 9.49 -4.36 1.03
CA LYS A 40 10.94 -4.13 1.11
C LYS A 40 11.28 -2.86 1.90
N ARG A 41 10.55 -1.76 1.69
CA ARG A 41 10.75 -0.49 2.40
C ARG A 41 10.45 -0.62 3.89
N LEU A 42 9.39 -1.33 4.27
CA LEU A 42 9.06 -1.61 5.67
C LEU A 42 10.13 -2.45 6.36
N GLN A 43 10.59 -3.52 5.71
CA GLN A 43 11.63 -4.39 6.26
C GLN A 43 12.95 -3.63 6.47
N SER A 44 13.34 -2.81 5.50
CA SER A 44 14.59 -2.04 5.56
C SER A 44 14.58 -0.89 6.58
N ILE A 45 13.43 -0.51 7.12
CA ILE A 45 13.32 0.40 8.28
C ILE A 45 13.11 -0.31 9.62
N GLY A 46 13.12 -1.64 9.63
CA GLY A 46 13.11 -2.45 10.85
C GLY A 46 11.83 -3.22 11.14
N ALA A 47 10.87 -3.30 10.20
CA ALA A 47 9.78 -4.26 10.32
C ALA A 47 10.31 -5.69 10.16
N GLU A 48 9.83 -6.61 10.98
CA GLU A 48 10.22 -8.02 10.91
C GLU A 48 9.59 -8.67 9.67
N ALA A 49 10.39 -9.39 8.87
CA ALA A 49 9.91 -9.99 7.61
C ALA A 49 8.73 -10.95 7.82
N ALA A 50 8.72 -11.70 8.93
CA ALA A 50 7.62 -12.60 9.29
C ALA A 50 6.29 -11.87 9.57
N ARG A 51 6.33 -10.57 9.84
CA ARG A 51 5.16 -9.72 10.13
C ARG A 51 4.72 -8.87 8.94
N VAL A 52 5.34 -9.02 7.77
CA VAL A 52 5.02 -8.22 6.58
C VAL A 52 4.50 -9.12 5.48
N GLN A 53 3.24 -8.91 5.10
CA GLN A 53 2.58 -9.63 4.01
C GLN A 53 2.13 -8.67 2.91
N VAL A 54 2.30 -9.06 1.65
CA VAL A 54 1.75 -8.31 0.52
C VAL A 54 0.34 -8.83 0.25
N THR A 55 -0.66 -7.95 0.38
CA THR A 55 -2.09 -8.31 0.21
C THR A 55 -2.79 -7.49 -0.87
N GLY A 56 -2.09 -6.55 -1.50
CA GLY A 56 -2.73 -5.59 -2.40
C GLY A 56 -3.42 -4.45 -1.63
N ASN A 57 -4.32 -3.74 -2.30
CA ASN A 57 -4.93 -2.55 -1.73
C ASN A 57 -6.35 -2.83 -1.22
N LEU A 58 -6.45 -3.08 0.09
CA LEU A 58 -7.73 -3.36 0.76
C LEU A 58 -8.77 -2.24 0.61
N LYS A 59 -8.37 -1.01 0.25
CA LYS A 59 -9.33 0.08 -0.01
C LYS A 59 -10.27 -0.24 -1.16
N PHE A 60 -9.90 -1.18 -2.03
CA PHE A 60 -10.72 -1.64 -3.15
C PHE A 60 -11.48 -2.94 -2.88
N ASP A 61 -11.31 -3.55 -1.71
CA ASP A 61 -12.12 -4.70 -1.27
C ASP A 61 -13.46 -4.21 -0.75
N VAL A 62 -14.26 -3.65 -1.66
CA VAL A 62 -15.61 -3.15 -1.39
C VAL A 62 -16.57 -3.71 -2.42
N ASN A 63 -17.79 -4.02 -1.97
CA ASN A 63 -18.88 -4.35 -2.89
C ASN A 63 -19.24 -3.07 -3.65
N LEU A 64 -18.89 -3.03 -4.94
CA LEU A 64 -19.21 -1.90 -5.78
C LEU A 64 -20.72 -1.89 -6.09
N PRO A 65 -21.39 -0.73 -5.97
CA PRO A 65 -22.78 -0.60 -6.42
C PRO A 65 -22.85 -0.77 -7.94
N THR A 66 -24.05 -1.05 -8.44
CA THR A 66 -24.30 -1.15 -9.89
C THR A 66 -23.82 0.14 -10.59
N PRO A 67 -22.95 0.04 -11.61
CA PRO A 67 -22.44 1.20 -12.32
C PRO A 67 -23.58 2.04 -12.94
N PRO A 68 -23.48 3.38 -12.92
CA PRO A 68 -24.48 4.22 -13.59
C PRO A 68 -24.40 4.06 -15.12
N PRO A 69 -25.50 4.26 -15.86
CA PRO A 69 -25.56 4.04 -17.32
C PRO A 69 -24.50 4.79 -18.14
N ILE A 70 -23.97 5.90 -17.61
CA ILE A 70 -22.91 6.69 -18.26
C ILE A 70 -21.60 5.91 -18.42
N VAL A 71 -21.32 4.93 -17.55
CA VAL A 71 -20.10 4.13 -17.60
C VAL A 71 -20.05 3.29 -18.88
N ASP A 72 -21.18 2.76 -19.34
CA ASP A 72 -21.23 1.94 -20.56
C ASP A 72 -21.10 2.79 -21.83
N ASN A 73 -21.54 4.05 -21.78
CA ASN A 73 -21.28 5.00 -22.86
C ASN A 73 -19.79 5.33 -22.96
N LEU A 74 -19.13 5.59 -21.83
CA LEU A 74 -17.69 5.86 -21.78
C LEU A 74 -16.86 4.66 -22.25
N ARG A 75 -17.21 3.44 -21.83
CA ARG A 75 -16.51 2.22 -22.28
C ARG A 75 -16.57 2.07 -23.80
N ARG A 76 -17.73 2.36 -24.41
CA ARG A 76 -17.93 2.26 -25.86
C ARG A 76 -17.18 3.34 -26.65
N SER A 77 -17.00 4.54 -26.09
CA SER A 77 -16.21 5.59 -26.76
C SER A 77 -14.72 5.28 -26.73
N LEU A 78 -14.21 4.79 -25.59
CA LEU A 78 -12.79 4.44 -25.42
C LEU A 78 -12.37 3.19 -26.20
N ALA A 79 -13.31 2.26 -26.48
CA ALA A 79 -13.02 1.04 -27.26
C ALA A 79 -13.08 1.25 -28.78
N LYS A 80 -13.43 2.45 -29.25
CA LYS A 80 -13.51 2.81 -30.68
C LYS A 80 -12.27 3.57 -31.18
N GLU A 81 -11.31 3.84 -30.31
CA GLU A 81 -9.97 4.36 -30.63
C GLU A 81 -8.95 3.22 -30.65
#